data_AF-B0N414-F1
#
_entry.id   AF-B0N414-F1
#
_cell.length_a   1.000
_cell.length_b   1.000
_cell.length_c   1.000
_cell.angle_alpha   90.00
_cell.angle_beta   90.00
_cell.angle_gamma   90.00
#
_symmetry.space_group_name_H-M   'P 1'
#
loop_
_entity.id
_entity.type
_entity.pdbx_description
1 polymer ?
#
loop_
_entity_poly.entity_id
_entity_poly.type
_entity_poly.pdbx_seq_one_letter_code
_entity_poly.pdbx_strand_id
1 'polypeptide(L)'
;MQMRLKNTFLILLKLAVIVGLIVYLPTKVSGSNAQVINAINNEQNNPTTPVATNPTNTSFVPTKDKKIHIYNTHQGEEYDGFNVVEGANYLKDCLNNKGYQCDVEGNDFEGYKAVHKIAYNKSYTVSKMYLEESLKLSGGYDLIIDFHRDSISKELSTISHDGKSYAKIMFVVGKSSGKFDAVNQLSQKLSDLANATVPKISRGVYVKKSHYNQGISDNMVLIEVGAQSNTKEEVQATVEIIAKAIGEYLG
;
A
#
# COMPACT_ATOMS: atom_id res chain seq x y z
N MET A 1 -35.97 -5.14 -44.85
CA MET A 1 -34.56 -5.13 -45.30
C MET A 1 -33.76 -3.91 -44.82
N GLN A 2 -34.35 -2.71 -44.69
CA GLN A 2 -33.64 -1.50 -44.25
C GLN A 2 -33.19 -1.46 -42.78
N MET A 3 -33.85 -2.18 -41.86
CA MET A 3 -33.54 -2.13 -40.42
C MET A 3 -32.27 -2.93 -40.05
N ARG A 4 -31.98 -4.02 -40.79
CA ARG A 4 -30.75 -4.81 -40.61
C ARG A 4 -29.50 -4.05 -41.08
N LEU A 5 -29.60 -3.27 -42.15
CA LEU A 5 -28.47 -2.50 -42.70
C LEU A 5 -28.00 -1.39 -41.75
N LYS A 6 -28.94 -0.71 -41.07
CA LYS A 6 -28.62 0.33 -40.07
C LYS A 6 -27.88 -0.23 -38.86
N ASN A 7 -28.25 -1.42 -38.38
CA ASN A 7 -27.53 -2.08 -37.28
C ASN A 7 -26.13 -2.53 -37.69
N THR A 8 -25.97 -3.07 -38.91
CA THR A 8 -24.64 -3.46 -39.41
C THR A 8 -23.72 -2.25 -39.58
N PHE A 9 -24.23 -1.12 -40.07
CA PHE A 9 -23.46 0.11 -40.19
C PHE A 9 -23.05 0.69 -38.82
N LEU A 10 -23.95 0.65 -37.83
CA LEU A 10 -23.66 1.13 -36.48
C LEU A 10 -22.64 0.24 -35.76
N ILE A 11 -22.62 -1.08 -36.05
CA ILE A 11 -21.62 -2.02 -35.54
C ILE A 11 -20.25 -1.74 -36.17
N LEU A 12 -20.19 -1.52 -37.49
CA LEU A 12 -18.95 -1.19 -38.20
C LEU A 12 -18.36 0.15 -37.74
N LEU A 13 -19.21 1.16 -37.48
CA LEU A 13 -18.78 2.45 -36.95
C LEU A 13 -18.20 2.33 -35.53
N LYS A 14 -18.83 1.54 -34.65
CA LYS A 14 -18.33 1.27 -33.30
C LYS A 14 -16.99 0.51 -33.32
N LEU A 15 -16.83 -0.46 -34.24
CA LEU A 15 -15.56 -1.17 -34.43
C LEU A 15 -14.45 -0.24 -34.93
N ALA A 16 -14.75 0.67 -35.85
CA ALA A 16 -13.77 1.63 -36.36
C ALA A 16 -13.29 2.62 -35.27
N VAL A 17 -14.19 3.07 -34.38
CA VAL A 17 -13.84 3.94 -33.25
C VAL A 17 -12.96 3.21 -32.23
N ILE A 18 -13.23 1.93 -31.95
CA ILE A 18 -12.40 1.11 -31.04
C ILE A 18 -11.01 0.90 -31.62
N VAL A 19 -10.89 0.59 -32.92
CA VAL A 19 -9.59 0.44 -33.58
C VAL A 19 -8.82 1.77 -33.60
N GLY A 20 -9.49 2.90 -33.83
CA GLY A 20 -8.88 4.23 -33.77
C GLY A 20 -8.34 4.59 -32.37
N LEU A 21 -9.05 4.20 -31.30
CA LEU A 21 -8.60 4.38 -29.91
C LEU A 21 -7.38 3.52 -29.58
N ILE A 22 -7.29 2.29 -30.11
CA ILE A 22 -6.12 1.42 -29.92
C ILE A 22 -4.88 1.98 -30.61
N VAL A 23 -5.04 2.64 -31.76
CA VAL A 23 -3.92 3.22 -32.55
C VAL A 23 -3.42 4.54 -31.95
N TYR A 24 -4.24 5.28 -31.19
CA TYR A 24 -3.89 6.60 -30.65
C TYR A 24 -3.50 6.61 -29.17
N LEU A 25 -3.44 5.44 -28.52
CA LEU A 25 -2.88 5.33 -27.17
C LEU A 25 -1.35 5.44 -27.25
N PRO A 26 -0.70 6.35 -26.50
CA PRO A 26 0.75 6.43 -26.45
C PRO A 26 1.30 5.14 -25.84
N THR A 27 2.06 4.38 -26.63
CA THR A 27 2.78 3.19 -26.17
C THR A 27 3.97 3.62 -25.30
N LYS A 28 3.72 3.82 -24.00
CA LYS A 28 4.76 3.67 -22.98
C LYS A 28 4.54 2.36 -22.24
N VAL A 29 4.90 1.26 -22.90
CA VAL A 29 5.19 0.00 -22.24
C VAL A 29 6.69 0.00 -21.97
N SER A 30 7.08 0.39 -20.76
CA SER A 30 8.37 0.00 -20.20
C SER A 30 8.23 -1.43 -19.71
N GLY A 31 9.15 -2.29 -20.13
CA GLY A 31 9.01 -3.75 -20.07
C GLY A 31 8.72 -4.30 -18.67
N SER A 32 7.71 -5.15 -18.60
CA SER A 32 7.56 -6.19 -17.59
C SER A 32 6.94 -7.40 -18.29
N ASN A 33 7.70 -8.49 -18.35
CA ASN A 33 7.29 -9.73 -19.02
C ASN A 33 6.11 -10.37 -18.28
N ALA A 34 4.88 -10.12 -18.74
CA ALA A 34 3.73 -10.91 -18.34
C ALA A 34 3.69 -12.20 -19.16
N GLN A 35 4.04 -13.33 -18.55
CA GLN A 35 3.82 -14.64 -19.15
C GLN A 35 2.35 -15.03 -19.02
N VAL A 36 1.68 -15.23 -20.16
CA VAL A 36 0.34 -15.81 -20.25
C VAL A 36 0.46 -17.33 -20.10
N ILE A 37 -0.01 -17.88 -18.98
CA ILE A 37 -0.11 -19.34 -18.81
C ILE A 37 -1.52 -19.78 -19.24
N ASN A 38 -1.60 -20.49 -20.37
CA ASN A 38 -2.79 -21.21 -20.80
C ASN A 38 -3.00 -22.43 -19.90
N ALA A 39 -4.07 -22.42 -19.10
CA ALA A 39 -4.43 -23.54 -18.23
C ALA A 39 -5.43 -24.48 -18.91
N ILE A 40 -4.93 -25.55 -19.56
CA ILE A 40 -5.68 -26.82 -19.70
C ILE A 40 -4.67 -27.98 -19.69
N ASN A 41 -4.55 -28.67 -18.55
CA ASN A 41 -4.64 -30.14 -18.41
C ASN A 41 -4.14 -30.60 -17.03
N ASN A 42 -4.98 -31.41 -16.37
CA ASN A 42 -4.61 -32.22 -15.21
C ASN A 42 -3.60 -33.29 -15.62
N GLU A 43 -2.50 -33.41 -14.89
CA GLU A 43 -2.13 -34.62 -14.12
C GLU A 43 -0.77 -34.43 -13.44
N GLN A 44 -0.62 -35.09 -12.29
CA GLN A 44 0.59 -35.15 -11.47
C GLN A 44 1.83 -35.42 -12.32
N ASN A 45 2.87 -34.61 -12.17
CA ASN A 45 4.27 -35.03 -12.13
C ASN A 45 5.15 -33.82 -11.77
N ASN A 46 5.89 -33.95 -10.67
CA ASN A 46 6.90 -32.99 -10.25
C ASN A 46 8.17 -33.24 -11.07
N PRO A 47 8.74 -32.22 -11.73
CA PRO A 47 10.19 -32.11 -11.77
C PRO A 47 10.66 -30.72 -11.35
N THR A 48 11.60 -30.73 -10.43
CA THR A 48 12.48 -29.62 -10.07
C THR A 48 13.17 -29.04 -11.30
N THR A 49 12.85 -27.79 -11.63
CA THR A 49 13.65 -26.97 -12.56
C THR A 49 14.11 -25.71 -11.82
N PRO A 50 15.39 -25.32 -11.91
CA PRO A 50 15.96 -24.26 -11.07
C PRO A 50 15.35 -22.91 -11.43
N VAL A 51 14.88 -22.17 -10.42
CA VAL A 51 14.47 -20.78 -10.56
C VAL A 51 15.68 -19.97 -11.03
N ALA A 52 15.55 -19.32 -12.18
CA ALA A 52 16.53 -18.40 -12.71
C ALA A 52 16.73 -17.23 -11.71
N THR A 53 17.91 -17.16 -11.11
CA THR A 53 18.33 -16.06 -10.25
C THR A 53 18.71 -14.87 -11.12
N ASN A 54 17.86 -13.83 -11.14
CA ASN A 54 18.27 -12.51 -11.59
C ASN A 54 19.31 -11.94 -10.60
N PRO A 55 20.46 -11.43 -11.05
CA PRO A 55 21.44 -10.83 -10.16
C PRO A 55 21.11 -9.34 -9.95
N THR A 56 20.56 -9.00 -8.79
CA THR A 56 20.61 -7.63 -8.26
C THR A 56 21.15 -7.62 -6.84
N ASN A 57 22.18 -6.78 -6.71
CA ASN A 57 23.07 -6.56 -5.58
C ASN A 57 22.42 -6.41 -4.19
N THR A 58 23.26 -6.75 -3.21
CA THR A 58 23.13 -6.65 -1.74
C THR A 58 22.08 -7.57 -1.12
N SER A 59 22.54 -8.76 -0.72
CA SER A 59 21.81 -9.64 0.18
C SER A 59 21.52 -8.90 1.47
N PHE A 60 20.30 -8.35 1.60
CA PHE A 60 19.78 -7.91 2.88
C PHE A 60 19.81 -9.12 3.83
N VAL A 61 20.60 -9.03 4.89
CA VAL A 61 20.63 -10.01 5.97
C VAL A 61 19.94 -9.37 7.16
N PRO A 62 18.75 -9.84 7.56
CA PRO A 62 18.08 -9.32 8.74
C PRO A 62 18.95 -9.53 9.97
N THR A 63 19.10 -8.49 10.79
CA THR A 63 19.81 -8.58 12.08
C THR A 63 18.86 -8.64 13.26
N LYS A 64 17.55 -8.42 13.03
CA LYS A 64 16.48 -8.55 14.01
C LYS A 64 15.52 -9.67 13.60
N ASP A 65 15.12 -10.48 14.57
CA ASP A 65 14.09 -11.51 14.40
C ASP A 65 12.70 -10.90 14.59
N LYS A 66 12.36 -9.98 13.67
CA LYS A 66 11.12 -9.20 13.68
C LYS A 66 10.62 -8.98 12.25
N LYS A 67 9.37 -9.37 11.99
CA LYS A 67 8.73 -9.29 10.67
C LYS A 67 7.68 -8.18 10.62
N ILE A 68 7.74 -7.34 9.59
CA ILE A 68 6.85 -6.20 9.39
C ILE A 68 6.23 -6.29 8.00
N HIS A 69 4.91 -6.17 7.94
CA HIS A 69 4.18 -6.14 6.67
C HIS A 69 3.54 -4.77 6.45
N ILE A 70 3.79 -4.19 5.28
CA ILE A 70 3.17 -2.93 4.88
C ILE A 70 2.25 -3.20 3.70
N TYR A 71 1.05 -2.61 3.71
CA TYR A 71 0.17 -2.61 2.57
C TYR A 71 -0.59 -1.28 2.51
N ASN A 72 -1.29 -1.05 1.41
CA ASN A 72 -2.12 0.14 1.22
C ASN A 72 -3.51 -0.34 0.82
N THR A 73 -4.53 -0.16 1.68
CA THR A 73 -5.91 -0.48 1.26
C THR A 73 -6.32 0.34 0.02
N HIS A 74 -5.81 1.56 -0.11
CA HIS A 74 -6.06 2.46 -1.23
C HIS A 74 -4.76 2.69 -2.04
N GLN A 75 -4.35 1.72 -2.86
CA GLN A 75 -3.09 1.79 -3.64
C GLN A 75 -3.06 2.96 -4.64
N GLY A 76 -4.23 3.45 -5.08
CA GLY A 76 -4.35 4.59 -5.99
C GLY A 76 -4.24 5.97 -5.33
N GLU A 77 -3.92 6.06 -4.03
CA GLU A 77 -3.72 7.35 -3.38
C GLU A 77 -2.40 8.01 -3.78
N GLU A 78 -2.50 9.23 -4.29
CA GLU A 78 -1.37 10.01 -4.78
C GLU A 78 -1.10 11.25 -3.91
N TYR A 79 0.16 11.65 -3.95
CA TYR A 79 0.74 12.91 -3.48
C TYR A 79 1.10 13.78 -4.70
N ASP A 80 1.86 14.87 -4.47
CA ASP A 80 2.41 15.67 -5.57
C ASP A 80 3.57 14.93 -6.25
N GLY A 81 3.29 14.26 -7.37
CA GLY A 81 4.28 13.54 -8.20
C GLY A 81 4.82 12.24 -7.59
N PHE A 82 4.13 11.67 -6.61
CA PHE A 82 4.53 10.52 -5.80
C PHE A 82 3.28 9.77 -5.32
N ASN A 83 3.36 8.50 -4.92
CA ASN A 83 2.19 7.76 -4.40
C ASN A 83 2.43 7.00 -3.09
N VAL A 84 1.34 6.53 -2.47
CA VAL A 84 1.40 5.82 -1.18
C VAL A 84 2.14 4.48 -1.23
N VAL A 85 2.16 3.80 -2.38
CA VAL A 85 2.92 2.55 -2.57
C VAL A 85 4.42 2.83 -2.60
N GLU A 86 4.84 3.92 -3.25
CA GLU A 86 6.23 4.37 -3.19
C GLU A 86 6.63 4.83 -1.78
N GLY A 87 5.73 5.50 -1.05
CA GLY A 87 5.92 5.84 0.37
C GLY A 87 6.10 4.62 1.27
N ALA A 88 5.27 3.60 1.08
CA ALA A 88 5.37 2.31 1.76
C ALA A 88 6.68 1.59 1.44
N ASN A 89 7.12 1.59 0.18
CA ASN A 89 8.41 1.01 -0.22
C ASN A 89 9.60 1.75 0.41
N TYR A 90 9.53 3.06 0.51
CA TYR A 90 10.57 3.82 1.20
C TYR A 90 10.62 3.49 2.70
N LEU A 91 9.47 3.31 3.35
CA LEU A 91 9.41 2.86 4.75
C LEU A 91 10.02 1.46 4.92
N LYS A 92 9.71 0.54 4.00
CA LYS A 92 10.33 -0.80 3.95
C LYS A 92 11.85 -0.70 3.88
N ASP A 93 12.40 0.14 3.00
CA ASP A 93 13.84 0.33 2.88
C ASP A 93 14.45 0.89 4.17
N CYS A 94 13.79 1.87 4.81
CA CYS A 94 14.23 2.39 6.11
C CYS A 94 14.23 1.32 7.22
N LEU A 95 13.23 0.43 7.24
CA LEU A 95 13.12 -0.64 8.23
C LEU A 95 14.12 -1.79 7.97
N ASN A 96 14.33 -2.17 6.71
CA ASN A 96 15.36 -3.12 6.32
C ASN A 96 16.75 -2.60 6.68
N ASN A 97 17.04 -1.31 6.45
CA ASN A 97 18.29 -0.69 6.88
C ASN A 97 18.49 -0.69 8.41
N LYS A 98 17.42 -0.87 9.20
CA LYS A 98 17.46 -1.05 10.66
C LYS A 98 17.54 -2.52 11.09
N GLY A 99 17.58 -3.45 10.14
CA GLY A 99 17.72 -4.88 10.39
C GLY A 99 16.42 -5.68 10.48
N TYR A 100 15.25 -5.03 10.32
CA TYR A 100 13.94 -5.69 10.35
C TYR A 100 13.64 -6.41 9.04
N GLN A 101 12.93 -7.54 9.09
CA GLN A 101 12.39 -8.18 7.90
C GLN A 101 11.12 -7.44 7.48
N CYS A 102 11.22 -6.49 6.55
CA CYS A 102 10.07 -5.74 6.07
C CYS A 102 9.72 -6.09 4.63
N ASP A 103 8.44 -6.37 4.39
CA ASP A 103 7.88 -6.54 3.05
C ASP A 103 6.71 -5.57 2.80
N VAL A 104 6.42 -5.35 1.51
CA VAL A 104 5.29 -4.53 1.04
C VAL A 104 4.44 -5.42 0.16
N GLU A 105 3.13 -5.42 0.38
CA GLU A 105 2.15 -6.15 -0.41
C GLU A 105 2.28 -5.82 -1.91
N GLY A 106 2.52 -6.85 -2.72
CA GLY A 106 2.77 -6.74 -4.16
C GLY A 106 1.55 -7.05 -5.04
N ASN A 107 0.47 -7.56 -4.46
CA ASN A 107 -0.76 -7.84 -5.19
C ASN A 107 -1.45 -6.55 -5.68
N ASP A 108 -2.00 -6.57 -6.89
CA ASP A 108 -2.69 -5.43 -7.52
C ASP A 108 -4.17 -5.39 -7.10
N PHE A 109 -4.47 -4.64 -6.04
CA PHE A 109 -5.84 -4.52 -5.53
C PHE A 109 -6.73 -3.72 -6.48
N GLU A 110 -6.18 -2.71 -7.15
CA GLU A 110 -6.94 -1.89 -8.10
C GLU A 110 -7.29 -2.68 -9.36
N GLY A 111 -6.35 -3.44 -9.91
CA GLY A 111 -6.58 -4.38 -11.00
C GLY A 111 -7.57 -5.48 -10.62
N TYR A 112 -7.42 -6.07 -9.43
CA TYR A 112 -8.39 -7.06 -8.93
C TYR A 112 -9.79 -6.46 -8.83
N LYS A 113 -9.94 -5.27 -8.25
CA LYS A 113 -11.23 -4.56 -8.17
C LYS A 113 -11.80 -4.26 -9.55
N ALA A 114 -10.99 -3.83 -10.50
CA ALA A 114 -11.42 -3.49 -11.86
C ALA A 114 -11.98 -4.73 -12.59
N VAL A 115 -11.25 -5.85 -12.55
CA VAL A 115 -11.68 -7.13 -13.17
C VAL A 115 -12.99 -7.63 -12.56
N HIS A 116 -13.13 -7.53 -11.23
CA HIS A 116 -14.29 -8.05 -10.50
C HIS A 116 -15.41 -7.02 -10.29
N LYS A 117 -15.29 -5.81 -10.87
CA LYS A 117 -16.25 -4.71 -10.74
C LYS A 117 -16.58 -4.36 -9.27
N ILE A 118 -15.57 -4.43 -8.41
CA ILE A 118 -15.69 -4.12 -6.98
C ILE A 118 -15.56 -2.60 -6.81
N ALA A 119 -16.54 -1.99 -6.13
CA ALA A 119 -16.56 -0.54 -5.89
C ALA A 119 -15.42 -0.09 -4.95
N TYR A 120 -14.97 1.16 -5.10
CA TYR A 120 -13.89 1.74 -4.28
C TYR A 120 -14.15 1.65 -2.77
N ASN A 121 -15.41 1.87 -2.34
CA ASN A 121 -15.81 1.76 -0.93
C ASN A 121 -15.76 0.31 -0.37
N LYS A 122 -15.42 -0.68 -1.21
CA LYS A 122 -15.17 -2.07 -0.84
C LYS A 122 -13.68 -2.42 -0.87
N SER A 123 -12.77 -1.45 -0.96
CA SER A 123 -11.32 -1.69 -0.94
C SER A 123 -10.86 -2.50 0.28
N TYR A 124 -11.42 -2.25 1.46
CA TYR A 124 -11.13 -3.04 2.67
C TYR A 124 -11.53 -4.52 2.56
N THR A 125 -12.48 -4.88 1.70
CA THR A 125 -12.82 -6.29 1.45
C THR A 125 -11.71 -6.99 0.67
N VAL A 126 -11.13 -6.30 -0.31
CA VAL A 126 -10.03 -6.84 -1.14
C VAL A 126 -8.73 -6.86 -0.35
N SER A 127 -8.37 -5.76 0.31
CA SER A 127 -7.13 -5.70 1.08
C SER A 127 -7.12 -6.69 2.24
N LYS A 128 -8.27 -6.91 2.90
CA LYS A 128 -8.40 -7.94 3.94
C LYS A 128 -8.11 -9.35 3.41
N MET A 129 -8.60 -9.69 2.22
CA MET A 129 -8.40 -11.01 1.61
C MET A 129 -6.92 -11.32 1.43
N TYR A 130 -6.17 -10.39 0.81
CA TYR A 130 -4.73 -10.53 0.60
C TYR A 130 -3.95 -10.50 1.90
N LEU A 131 -4.33 -9.64 2.85
CA LEU A 131 -3.68 -9.62 4.16
C LEU A 131 -3.84 -10.95 4.91
N GLU A 132 -5.01 -11.57 4.86
CA GLU A 132 -5.25 -12.89 5.46
C GLU A 132 -4.46 -14.00 4.76
N GLU A 133 -4.20 -13.89 3.45
CA GLU A 133 -3.31 -14.79 2.71
C GLU A 133 -1.86 -14.60 3.12
N SER A 134 -1.38 -13.36 3.13
CA SER A 134 -0.02 -12.98 3.57
C SER A 134 0.29 -13.48 4.98
N LEU A 135 -0.65 -13.37 5.92
CA LEU A 135 -0.51 -13.91 7.28
C LEU A 135 -0.36 -15.44 7.33
N LYS A 136 -1.10 -16.16 6.48
CA LYS A 136 -0.99 -17.64 6.40
C LYS A 136 0.36 -18.07 5.86
N LEU A 137 0.88 -17.35 4.87
CA LEU A 137 2.16 -17.66 4.22
C LEU A 137 3.37 -17.30 5.08
N SER A 138 3.32 -16.17 5.81
CA SER A 138 4.46 -15.68 6.60
C SER A 138 4.59 -16.32 7.99
N GLY A 139 3.50 -16.93 8.48
CA GLY A 139 3.37 -17.41 9.86
C GLY A 139 3.08 -16.31 10.88
N GLY A 140 2.74 -15.09 10.41
CA GLY A 140 2.46 -13.92 11.24
C GLY A 140 3.50 -12.80 11.09
N TYR A 141 3.14 -11.64 11.61
CA TYR A 141 3.97 -10.42 11.61
C TYR A 141 3.98 -9.81 13.01
N ASP A 142 5.10 -9.21 13.40
CA ASP A 142 5.25 -8.44 14.64
C ASP A 142 4.61 -7.05 14.53
N LEU A 143 4.47 -6.52 13.30
CA LEU A 143 3.76 -5.28 13.02
C LEU A 143 3.16 -5.30 11.62
N ILE A 144 1.92 -4.82 11.49
CA ILE A 144 1.23 -4.64 10.21
C ILE A 144 0.85 -3.17 10.05
N ILE A 145 1.13 -2.59 8.88
CA ILE A 145 0.93 -1.17 8.61
C ILE A 145 0.04 -1.02 7.38
N ASP A 146 -1.14 -0.42 7.56
CA ASP A 146 -1.96 0.10 6.47
C ASP A 146 -1.55 1.57 6.23
N PHE A 147 -0.78 1.81 5.17
CA PHE A 147 -0.17 3.11 4.88
C PHE A 147 -1.05 3.91 3.92
N HIS A 148 -1.46 5.12 4.32
CA HIS A 148 -2.36 6.00 3.59
C HIS A 148 -1.83 7.43 3.56
N ARG A 149 -2.57 8.31 2.88
CA ARG A 149 -2.43 9.76 2.98
C ARG A 149 -3.79 10.42 3.24
N ASP A 150 -3.78 11.45 4.08
CA ASP A 150 -5.02 12.15 4.46
C ASP A 150 -5.54 13.02 3.28
N SER A 151 -6.78 13.50 3.38
CA SER A 151 -7.40 14.41 2.40
C SER A 151 -7.59 15.82 2.97
N ILE A 152 -6.60 16.33 3.70
CA ILE A 152 -6.60 17.65 4.33
C ILE A 152 -5.76 18.67 3.54
N SER A 153 -5.81 19.94 3.95
CA SER A 153 -5.01 20.99 3.32
C SER A 153 -3.51 20.91 3.67
N LYS A 154 -2.67 21.48 2.81
CA LYS A 154 -1.21 21.54 2.99
C LYS A 154 -0.80 22.15 4.33
N GLU A 155 -1.49 23.19 4.77
CA GLU A 155 -1.20 23.91 6.02
C GLU A 155 -1.42 23.00 7.24
N LEU A 156 -2.40 22.10 7.15
CA LEU A 156 -2.69 21.14 8.21
C LEU A 156 -1.77 19.92 8.12
N SER A 157 -1.35 19.53 6.92
CA SER A 157 -0.53 18.34 6.66
C SER A 157 0.98 18.59 6.68
N THR A 158 1.46 19.81 6.82
CA THR A 158 2.90 20.11 6.86
C THR A 158 3.33 20.77 8.18
N ILE A 159 4.54 20.47 8.63
CA ILE A 159 5.25 21.19 9.69
C ILE A 159 6.68 21.50 9.26
N SER A 160 7.21 22.64 9.69
CA SER A 160 8.65 22.91 9.62
C SER A 160 9.27 22.75 11.00
N HIS A 161 10.38 22.04 11.07
CA HIS A 161 11.17 21.83 12.28
C HIS A 161 12.65 21.81 11.88
N ASP A 162 13.48 22.59 12.58
CA ASP A 162 14.92 22.72 12.33
C ASP A 162 15.31 22.94 10.86
N GLY A 163 14.54 23.79 10.16
CA GLY A 163 14.80 24.14 8.76
C GLY A 163 14.44 23.05 7.74
N LYS A 164 13.87 21.92 8.18
CA LYS A 164 13.32 20.86 7.31
C LYS A 164 11.80 20.86 7.36
N SER A 165 11.16 20.57 6.23
CA SER A 165 9.71 20.38 6.15
C SER A 165 9.36 18.90 6.22
N TYR A 166 8.29 18.60 6.96
CA TYR A 166 7.78 17.25 7.18
C TYR A 166 6.29 17.21 6.88
N ALA A 167 5.85 16.08 6.33
CA ALA A 167 4.45 15.70 6.37
C ALA A 167 4.05 15.36 7.82
N LYS A 168 2.89 15.81 8.27
CA LYS A 168 2.34 15.40 9.56
C LYS A 168 1.66 14.05 9.42
N ILE A 169 1.75 13.23 10.47
CA ILE A 169 1.10 11.93 10.54
C ILE A 169 -0.17 11.98 11.38
N MET A 170 -1.08 11.04 11.16
CA MET A 170 -2.19 10.73 12.06
C MET A 170 -2.44 9.23 12.05
N PHE A 171 -2.69 8.65 13.22
CA PHE A 171 -3.11 7.25 13.30
C PHE A 171 -4.63 7.21 13.35
N VAL A 172 -5.25 6.36 12.52
CA VAL A 172 -6.72 6.20 12.53
C VAL A 172 -7.06 4.86 13.17
N VAL A 173 -7.99 4.86 14.12
CA VAL A 173 -8.38 3.64 14.85
C VAL A 173 -9.88 3.41 14.76
N GLY A 174 -10.25 2.21 14.30
CA GLY A 174 -11.64 1.76 14.20
C GLY A 174 -12.16 1.24 15.55
N LYS A 175 -13.05 2.01 16.18
CA LYS A 175 -13.67 1.67 17.47
C LYS A 175 -14.48 0.38 17.44
N SER A 176 -14.91 -0.05 16.26
CA SER A 176 -15.73 -1.24 16.07
C SER A 176 -14.91 -2.54 15.91
N SER A 177 -13.58 -2.47 15.96
CA SER A 177 -12.71 -3.64 15.98
C SER A 177 -12.75 -4.32 17.36
N GLY A 178 -12.78 -5.65 17.39
CA GLY A 178 -12.58 -6.43 18.63
C GLY A 178 -11.18 -6.29 19.24
N LYS A 179 -10.25 -5.68 18.52
CA LYS A 179 -8.86 -5.42 18.94
C LYS A 179 -8.59 -3.94 19.22
N PHE A 180 -9.66 -3.14 19.39
CA PHE A 180 -9.57 -1.69 19.53
C PHE A 180 -8.54 -1.25 20.58
N ASP A 181 -8.56 -1.82 21.79
CA ASP A 181 -7.72 -1.33 22.89
C ASP A 181 -6.22 -1.51 22.58
N ALA A 182 -5.84 -2.68 22.05
CA ALA A 182 -4.45 -2.97 21.66
C ALA A 182 -3.98 -2.06 20.51
N VAL A 183 -4.79 -1.94 19.45
CA VAL A 183 -4.49 -1.09 18.30
C VAL A 183 -4.42 0.39 18.69
N ASN A 184 -5.30 0.85 19.58
CA ASN A 184 -5.30 2.22 20.07
C ASN A 184 -4.05 2.51 20.92
N GLN A 185 -3.67 1.60 21.81
CA GLN A 185 -2.47 1.73 22.64
C GLN A 185 -1.20 1.76 21.77
N LEU A 186 -1.10 0.86 20.79
CA LEU A 186 0.01 0.83 19.84
C LEU A 186 0.10 2.13 19.03
N SER A 187 -1.03 2.59 18.48
CA SER A 187 -1.10 3.83 17.72
C SER A 187 -0.68 5.05 18.55
N GLN A 188 -1.14 5.12 19.80
CA GLN A 188 -0.73 6.19 20.72
C GLN A 188 0.77 6.14 21.00
N LYS A 189 1.32 4.94 21.25
CA LYS A 189 2.75 4.77 21.53
C LYS A 189 3.62 5.21 20.36
N LEU A 190 3.29 4.83 19.12
CA LEU A 190 4.03 5.26 17.93
C LEU A 190 3.90 6.76 17.69
N SER A 191 2.71 7.33 17.92
CA SER A 191 2.49 8.78 17.86
C SER A 191 3.39 9.54 18.84
N ASP A 192 3.50 9.06 20.09
CA ASP A 192 4.32 9.69 21.12
C ASP A 192 5.82 9.59 20.79
N LEU A 193 6.28 8.43 20.30
CA LEU A 193 7.67 8.23 19.87
C LEU A 193 8.04 9.13 18.69
N ALA A 194 7.13 9.30 17.72
CA ALA A 194 7.33 10.23 16.61
C ALA A 194 7.43 11.69 17.11
N ASN A 195 6.52 12.10 17.99
CA ASN A 195 6.52 13.43 18.59
C ASN A 195 7.73 13.71 19.49
N ALA A 196 8.33 12.69 20.09
CA ALA A 196 9.58 12.80 20.84
C ALA A 196 10.79 13.10 19.95
N THR A 197 10.73 12.75 18.66
CA THR A 197 11.80 13.03 17.70
C THR A 197 11.57 14.36 16.97
N VAL A 198 10.35 14.63 16.49
CA VAL A 198 9.96 15.90 15.88
C VAL A 198 8.67 16.39 16.55
N PRO A 199 8.72 17.40 17.43
CA PRO A 199 7.55 17.87 18.15
C PRO A 199 6.40 18.25 17.22
N LYS A 200 5.20 17.73 17.49
CA LYS A 200 3.96 17.95 16.73
C LYS A 200 3.97 17.40 15.29
N ILE A 201 4.90 16.50 14.95
CA ILE A 201 4.85 15.78 13.67
C ILE A 201 3.62 14.87 13.60
N SER A 202 3.18 14.31 14.73
CA SER A 202 1.93 13.56 14.81
C SER A 202 0.79 14.44 15.31
N ARG A 203 -0.33 14.40 14.57
CA ARG A 203 -1.63 14.96 14.98
C ARG A 203 -2.36 14.09 16.01
N GLY A 204 -1.78 12.95 16.39
CA GLY A 204 -2.32 12.03 17.39
C GLY A 204 -3.10 10.87 16.78
N VAL A 205 -3.99 10.30 17.59
CA VAL A 205 -4.86 9.17 17.23
C VAL A 205 -6.28 9.67 17.01
N TYR A 206 -6.85 9.38 15.84
CA TYR A 206 -8.23 9.69 15.50
C TYR A 206 -9.10 8.43 15.52
N VAL A 207 -9.99 8.36 16.51
CA VAL A 207 -10.88 7.20 16.69
C VAL A 207 -12.19 7.40 15.94
N LYS A 208 -12.55 6.44 15.07
CA LYS A 208 -13.79 6.45 14.27
C LYS A 208 -14.65 5.23 14.56
N LYS A 209 -15.98 5.40 14.50
CA LYS A 209 -16.94 4.28 14.47
C LYS A 209 -16.93 3.62 13.09
N SER A 210 -15.85 2.93 12.76
CA SER A 210 -15.63 2.29 11.46
C SER A 210 -14.92 0.95 11.63
N HIS A 211 -15.02 0.10 10.59
CA HIS A 211 -14.32 -1.17 10.51
C HIS A 211 -13.22 -1.08 9.46
N TYR A 212 -11.98 -1.06 9.94
CA TYR A 212 -10.77 -1.25 9.14
C TYR A 212 -10.29 -2.70 9.26
N ASN A 213 -9.16 -3.03 8.65
CA ASN A 213 -8.55 -4.37 8.80
C ASN A 213 -7.97 -4.62 10.20
N GLN A 214 -8.00 -3.62 11.08
CA GLN A 214 -7.53 -3.64 12.48
C GLN A 214 -8.18 -4.71 13.38
N GLY A 215 -9.16 -5.47 12.89
CA GLY A 215 -9.68 -6.65 13.58
C GLY A 215 -8.82 -7.91 13.41
N ILE A 216 -7.81 -7.89 12.54
CA ILE A 216 -7.01 -9.06 12.17
C ILE A 216 -5.85 -9.29 13.14
N SER A 217 -5.13 -8.25 13.55
CA SER A 217 -3.96 -8.34 14.43
C SER A 217 -3.99 -7.29 15.53
N ASP A 218 -3.48 -7.63 16.71
CA ASP A 218 -3.33 -6.68 17.82
C ASP A 218 -2.19 -5.69 17.51
N ASN A 219 -1.24 -6.12 16.68
CA ASN A 219 -0.08 -5.33 16.26
C ASN A 219 -0.30 -4.73 14.87
N MET A 220 -1.39 -3.99 14.70
CA MET A 220 -1.73 -3.34 13.44
C MET A 220 -1.98 -1.86 13.62
N VAL A 221 -1.51 -1.04 12.69
CA VAL A 221 -1.82 0.39 12.63
C VAL A 221 -2.29 0.80 11.24
N LEU A 222 -3.19 1.78 11.20
CA LEU A 222 -3.48 2.56 9.99
C LEU A 222 -2.88 3.94 10.22
N ILE A 223 -1.99 4.35 9.32
CA ILE A 223 -1.30 5.63 9.40
C ILE A 223 -1.59 6.47 8.15
N GLU A 224 -2.00 7.71 8.37
CA GLU A 224 -2.12 8.75 7.37
C GLU A 224 -0.83 9.57 7.39
N VAL A 225 -0.08 9.60 6.29
CA VAL A 225 1.17 10.35 6.18
C VAL A 225 0.98 11.54 5.25
N GLY A 226 0.85 12.74 5.79
CA GLY A 226 0.61 13.95 4.99
C GLY A 226 -0.76 13.95 4.31
N ALA A 227 -0.82 14.62 3.16
CA ALA A 227 -1.99 14.79 2.31
C ALA A 227 -1.56 14.89 0.84
N GLN A 228 -2.53 14.94 -0.09
CA GLN A 228 -2.28 14.94 -1.54
C GLN A 228 -1.34 16.06 -2.04
N SER A 229 -1.23 17.16 -1.30
CA SER A 229 -0.36 18.30 -1.62
C SER A 229 1.05 18.20 -1.04
N ASN A 230 1.36 17.15 -0.27
CA ASN A 230 2.71 16.94 0.25
C ASN A 230 3.67 16.49 -0.85
N THR A 231 4.91 16.96 -0.79
CA THR A 231 5.95 16.55 -1.74
C THR A 231 6.57 15.24 -1.28
N LYS A 232 7.27 14.56 -2.20
CA LYS A 232 8.04 13.35 -1.89
C LYS A 232 9.02 13.57 -0.74
N GLU A 233 9.73 14.69 -0.72
CA GLU A 233 10.77 14.99 0.27
C GLU A 233 10.18 15.13 1.68
N GLU A 234 9.02 15.78 1.80
CA GLU A 234 8.32 15.93 3.08
C GLU A 234 7.81 14.58 3.61
N VAL A 235 7.28 13.73 2.73
CA VAL A 235 6.81 12.39 3.07
C VAL A 235 7.98 11.49 3.47
N GLN A 236 9.06 11.45 2.68
CA GLN A 236 10.25 10.66 2.97
C GLN A 236 10.92 11.10 4.27
N ALA A 237 11.05 12.41 4.50
CA ALA A 237 11.56 12.95 5.77
C ALA A 237 10.76 12.48 6.98
N THR A 238 9.45 12.32 6.82
CA THR A 238 8.54 11.84 7.87
C THR A 238 8.64 10.35 8.05
N VAL A 239 8.75 9.60 6.95
CA VAL A 239 8.94 8.14 6.95
C VAL A 239 10.21 7.74 7.71
N GLU A 240 11.29 8.51 7.61
CA GLU A 240 12.49 8.29 8.44
C GLU A 240 12.17 8.37 9.96
N ILE A 241 11.32 9.32 10.36
CA ILE A 241 10.87 9.47 11.76
C ILE A 241 9.97 8.30 12.16
N ILE A 242 9.05 7.88 11.29
CA ILE A 242 8.18 6.71 11.51
C ILE A 242 9.04 5.44 11.70
N ALA A 243 10.02 5.21 10.83
CA ALA A 243 10.93 4.06 10.92
C ALA A 243 11.74 4.07 12.21
N LYS A 244 12.15 5.25 12.71
CA LYS A 244 12.79 5.39 14.02
C LYS A 244 11.82 5.03 15.15
N ALA A 245 10.60 5.55 15.14
CA ALA A 245 9.58 5.26 16.15
C ALA A 245 9.21 3.76 16.20
N ILE A 246 9.04 3.12 15.05
CA ILE A 246 8.85 1.65 14.96
C ILE A 246 10.08 0.94 15.51
N GLY A 247 11.27 1.44 15.17
CA GLY A 247 12.54 0.94 15.67
C GLY A 247 12.64 0.91 17.19
N GLU A 248 12.19 1.96 17.86
CA GLU A 248 12.16 2.07 19.32
C GLU A 248 11.02 1.24 19.95
N TYR A 249 9.90 1.08 19.25
CA TYR A 249 8.77 0.28 19.74
C TYR A 249 9.08 -1.23 19.74
N LEU A 250 9.68 -1.75 18.67
CA LEU A 250 9.91 -3.19 18.51
C LEU A 250 11.15 -3.71 19.27
N GLY A 251 12.06 -2.82 19.67
CA GLY A 251 13.39 -3.19 20.19
C GLY A 251 14.33 -3.66 19.09
#